data_AF-A0A7C4B8T6-F1
#
_entry.id   AF-A0A7C4B8T6-F1
#
_cell.length_a   1.000
_cell.length_b   1.000
_cell.length_c   1.000
_cell.angle_alpha   90.00
_cell.angle_beta   90.00
_cell.angle_gamma   90.00
#
_symmetry.space_group_name_H-M   'P 1'
#
loop_
_entity.id
_entity.type
_entity.pdbx_description
1 polymer ?
#
loop_
_entity_poly.entity_id
_entity_poly.type
_entity_poly.pdbx_seq_one_letter_code
_entity_poly.pdbx_strand_id
1 'polypeptide(L)'
;RESLRRTLSRLIGLEIVEEGADYIVLQMVTDAASLSAERVLNRMEILVLNSLKDLDLYARSGDASILADVVERDEEIDKFYFLLSRQVSLALRSPAYLKQMGVEDRPLLLPIFNYGKTLERVGDVLVGLARTAAHQRIKVEAIETARRAVEAGIRAFHLGDEASKRSIVSLYTEYFSTTRDSLIEHLIGNVVSLALDMLESRVELEVLRTGRKSLR
;
A
#
# COMPACT_ATOMS: atom_id res chain seq x y z
N ARG A 1 -27.76 4.89 3.41
CA ARG A 1 -27.21 4.90 4.79
C ARG A 1 -26.19 3.78 5.02
N GLU A 2 -26.46 2.54 4.60
CA GLU A 2 -25.51 1.43 4.72
C GLU A 2 -24.18 1.65 4.00
N SER A 3 -24.20 2.15 2.76
CA SER A 3 -22.98 2.53 2.03
C SER A 3 -22.16 3.60 2.78
N LEU A 4 -22.81 4.59 3.40
CA LEU A 4 -22.14 5.60 4.20
C LEU A 4 -21.50 4.99 5.44
N ARG A 5 -22.20 4.10 6.16
CA ARG A 5 -21.62 3.37 7.30
C ARG A 5 -20.41 2.53 6.90
N ARG A 6 -20.46 1.88 5.73
CA ARG A 6 -19.33 1.10 5.20
C ARG A 6 -18.13 1.97 4.83
N THR A 7 -18.36 3.20 4.33
CA THR A 7 -17.27 4.16 4.11
C THR A 7 -16.68 4.64 5.44
N LEU A 8 -17.53 4.93 6.43
CA LEU A 8 -17.10 5.41 7.74
C LEU A 8 -16.32 4.35 8.53
N SER A 9 -16.68 3.07 8.41
CA SER A 9 -15.93 1.98 9.05
C SER A 9 -14.50 1.81 8.52
N ARG A 10 -14.18 2.38 7.35
CA ARG A 10 -12.81 2.42 6.82
C ARG A 10 -11.96 3.56 7.43
N LEU A 11 -12.56 4.47 8.20
CA LEU A 11 -11.85 5.59 8.81
C LEU A 11 -11.42 5.26 10.24
N ILE A 12 -10.15 4.91 10.43
CA ILE A 12 -9.60 4.58 11.76
C ILE A 12 -9.86 5.72 12.76
N GLY A 13 -10.46 5.40 13.91
CA GLY A 13 -10.60 6.35 15.02
C GLY A 13 -11.69 7.41 14.85
N LEU A 14 -12.52 7.32 13.81
CA LEU A 14 -13.74 8.11 13.64
C LEU A 14 -14.94 7.26 14.04
N GLU A 15 -15.68 7.72 15.05
CA GLU A 15 -16.87 7.04 15.56
C GLU A 15 -18.12 7.90 15.33
N ILE A 16 -19.24 7.25 15.04
CA ILE A 16 -20.54 7.90 14.97
C ILE A 16 -21.02 8.13 16.40
N VAL A 17 -21.11 9.39 16.80
CA VAL A 17 -21.57 9.76 18.15
C VAL A 17 -23.03 10.22 18.16
N GLU A 18 -23.56 10.59 17.00
CA GLU A 18 -24.96 10.98 16.87
C GLU A 18 -25.44 10.66 15.45
N GLU A 19 -26.66 10.11 15.33
CA GLU A 19 -27.31 9.87 14.03
C GLU A 19 -28.77 10.34 14.12
N GLY A 20 -29.10 11.37 13.35
CA GLY A 20 -30.45 11.87 13.18
C GLY A 20 -31.11 11.40 11.88
N ALA A 21 -32.29 11.93 11.58
CA ALA A 21 -33.00 11.60 10.35
C ALA A 21 -32.29 12.14 9.09
N ASP A 22 -31.56 13.24 9.21
CA ASP A 22 -30.92 14.00 8.14
C ASP A 22 -29.44 14.33 8.40
N TYR A 23 -28.86 13.87 9.51
CA TYR A 23 -27.45 14.11 9.84
C TYR A 23 -26.77 12.92 10.54
N ILE A 24 -25.45 12.89 10.45
CA ILE A 24 -24.55 12.02 11.22
C ILE A 24 -23.44 12.89 11.79
N VAL A 25 -23.22 12.83 13.10
CA VAL A 25 -22.10 13.47 13.78
C VAL A 25 -21.01 12.43 14.02
N LEU A 26 -19.80 12.76 13.57
CA LEU A 26 -18.61 11.93 13.75
C LEU A 26 -17.68 12.59 14.75
N GLN A 27 -17.13 11.80 15.66
CA GLN A 27 -16.09 12.24 16.58
C GLN A 27 -14.82 11.44 16.35
N MET A 28 -13.69 12.13 16.36
CA MET A 28 -12.39 11.48 16.44
C MET A 28 -12.11 11.09 17.88
N VAL A 29 -12.06 9.78 18.16
CA VAL A 29 -11.82 9.23 19.51
C VAL A 29 -10.36 8.89 19.77
N THR A 30 -9.54 8.82 18.71
CA THR A 30 -8.10 8.55 18.80
C THR A 30 -7.29 9.64 18.10
N ASP A 31 -6.18 10.07 18.70
CA ASP A 31 -5.23 10.94 18.02
C ASP A 31 -4.72 10.27 16.73
N ALA A 32 -4.94 10.92 15.59
CA ALA A 32 -4.49 10.44 14.29
C ALA A 32 -2.97 10.28 14.23
N ALA A 33 -2.18 10.98 15.07
CA ALA A 33 -0.73 10.85 15.13
C ALA A 33 -0.24 9.91 16.25
N SER A 34 -1.13 9.09 16.83
CA SER A 34 -0.76 8.06 17.81
C SER A 34 0.21 7.00 17.26
N LEU A 35 0.30 6.87 15.93
CA LEU A 35 1.27 6.04 15.21
C LEU A 35 2.14 6.92 14.30
N SER A 36 3.44 6.64 14.22
CA SER A 36 4.31 7.29 13.23
C SER A 36 3.95 6.83 11.81
N ALA A 37 4.31 7.62 10.80
CA ALA A 37 4.09 7.28 9.40
C ALA A 37 4.78 5.95 9.04
N GLU A 38 5.99 5.72 9.55
CA GLU A 38 6.74 4.47 9.40
C GLU A 38 5.95 3.26 9.92
N ARG A 39 5.33 3.36 11.11
CA ARG A 39 4.55 2.25 11.67
C ARG A 39 3.29 1.95 10.86
N VAL A 40 2.66 2.99 10.30
CA VAL A 40 1.49 2.83 9.41
C VAL A 40 1.91 2.11 8.13
N LEU A 41 2.99 2.55 7.49
CA LEU A 41 3.53 1.94 6.27
C LEU A 41 3.96 0.49 6.49
N ASN A 42 4.75 0.21 7.54
CA ASN A 42 5.17 -1.15 7.88
C ASN A 42 3.98 -2.09 8.09
N ARG A 43 2.87 -1.59 8.64
CA ARG A 43 1.66 -2.39 8.80
C ARG A 43 1.00 -2.69 7.45
N MET A 44 0.92 -1.72 6.54
CA MET A 44 0.42 -1.93 5.19
C MET A 44 1.29 -2.94 4.42
N GLU A 45 2.61 -2.86 4.51
CA GLU A 45 3.56 -3.81 3.92
C GLU A 45 3.30 -5.24 4.38
N ILE A 46 3.15 -5.46 5.68
CA ILE A 46 2.85 -6.78 6.26
C ILE A 46 1.52 -7.33 5.72
N LEU A 47 0.48 -6.48 5.63
CA LEU A 47 -0.83 -6.91 5.12
C LEU A 47 -0.75 -7.32 3.65
N VAL A 48 -0.06 -6.54 2.82
CA VAL A 48 0.19 -6.88 1.41
C VAL A 48 0.96 -8.19 1.27
N LEU A 49 2.05 -8.37 2.02
CA LEU A 49 2.87 -9.58 1.97
C LEU A 49 2.09 -10.82 2.45
N ASN A 50 1.21 -10.66 3.44
CA ASN A 50 0.33 -11.73 3.88
C ASN A 50 -0.70 -12.10 2.81
N SER A 51 -1.27 -11.13 2.09
CA SER A 51 -2.17 -11.42 0.96
C SER A 51 -1.46 -12.17 -0.17
N LEU A 52 -0.19 -11.85 -0.47
CA LEU A 52 0.62 -12.62 -1.42
C LEU A 52 0.89 -14.06 -0.93
N LYS A 53 1.16 -14.22 0.37
CA LYS A 53 1.35 -15.54 0.98
C LYS A 53 0.10 -16.41 0.87
N ASP A 54 -1.07 -15.82 1.08
CA ASP A 54 -2.37 -16.50 0.97
C ASP A 54 -2.68 -16.87 -0.48
N LEU A 55 -2.37 -16.00 -1.45
CA LEU A 55 -2.50 -16.32 -2.87
C LEU A 55 -1.55 -17.47 -3.30
N ASP A 56 -0.33 -17.53 -2.76
CA ASP A 56 0.58 -18.66 -3.00
C ASP A 56 0.03 -19.95 -2.37
N LEU A 57 -0.48 -19.87 -1.15
CA LEU A 57 -1.12 -21.01 -0.47
C LEU A 57 -2.30 -21.53 -1.30
N TYR A 58 -3.18 -20.65 -1.77
CA TYR A 58 -4.27 -20.99 -2.68
C TYR A 58 -3.77 -21.66 -3.96
N ALA A 59 -2.74 -21.10 -4.61
CA ALA A 59 -2.21 -21.66 -5.86
C ALA A 59 -1.68 -23.10 -5.70
N ARG A 60 -1.19 -23.44 -4.49
CA ARG A 60 -0.71 -24.78 -4.13
C ARG A 60 -1.83 -25.73 -3.68
N SER A 61 -2.72 -25.27 -2.81
CA SER A 61 -3.74 -26.13 -2.18
C SER A 61 -5.02 -26.25 -3.00
N GLY A 62 -5.38 -25.20 -3.76
CA GLY A 62 -6.67 -25.06 -4.43
C GLY A 62 -7.84 -24.70 -3.48
N ASP A 63 -7.57 -24.42 -2.21
CA ASP A 63 -8.61 -24.10 -1.23
C ASP A 63 -9.12 -22.66 -1.40
N ALA A 64 -10.28 -22.52 -2.05
CA ALA A 64 -10.90 -21.23 -2.35
C ALA A 64 -11.33 -20.42 -1.12
N SER A 65 -11.42 -21.03 0.07
CA SER A 65 -11.78 -20.28 1.30
C SER A 65 -10.76 -19.17 1.63
N ILE A 66 -9.49 -19.40 1.29
CA ILE A 66 -8.38 -18.46 1.50
C ILE A 66 -8.56 -17.16 0.69
N LEU A 67 -9.26 -17.22 -0.45
CA LEU A 67 -9.45 -16.05 -1.31
C LEU A 67 -10.32 -14.98 -0.65
N ALA A 68 -11.25 -15.37 0.24
CA ALA A 68 -12.06 -14.42 0.99
C ALA A 68 -11.21 -13.58 1.95
N ASP A 69 -10.21 -14.21 2.60
CA ASP A 69 -9.31 -13.54 3.54
C ASP A 69 -8.47 -12.45 2.84
N VAL A 70 -8.08 -12.68 1.58
CA VAL A 70 -7.37 -11.66 0.78
C VAL A 70 -8.24 -10.42 0.55
N VAL A 71 -9.53 -10.64 0.26
CA VAL A 71 -10.50 -9.55 0.03
C VAL A 71 -10.81 -8.78 1.32
N GLU A 72 -10.97 -9.47 2.44
CA GLU A 72 -11.21 -8.83 3.74
C GLU A 72 -10.00 -8.04 4.21
N ARG A 73 -8.79 -8.58 4.01
CA ARG A 73 -7.55 -7.90 4.42
C ARG A 73 -7.30 -6.59 3.68
N ASP A 74 -7.77 -6.47 2.44
CA ASP A 74 -7.70 -5.23 1.69
C ASP A 74 -8.45 -4.08 2.40
N GLU A 75 -9.58 -4.39 3.05
CA GLU A 75 -10.29 -3.39 3.86
C GLU A 75 -9.44 -2.88 5.05
N GLU A 76 -8.50 -3.69 5.57
CA GLU A 76 -7.51 -3.22 6.54
C GLU A 76 -6.44 -2.33 5.92
N ILE A 77 -5.96 -2.66 4.72
CA ILE A 77 -4.95 -1.86 3.99
C ILE A 77 -5.51 -0.46 3.74
N ASP A 78 -6.77 -0.37 3.28
CA ASP A 78 -7.47 0.90 3.07
C ASP A 78 -7.55 1.75 4.35
N LYS A 79 -7.87 1.11 5.48
CA LYS A 79 -7.98 1.78 6.78
C LYS A 79 -6.65 2.44 7.15
N PHE A 80 -5.53 1.74 6.97
CA PHE A 80 -4.21 2.30 7.21
C PHE A 80 -3.86 3.40 6.19
N TYR A 81 -4.24 3.25 4.92
CA TYR A 81 -4.05 4.31 3.92
C TYR A 81 -4.84 5.57 4.25
N PHE A 82 -6.11 5.45 4.67
CA PHE A 82 -6.92 6.60 5.11
C PHE A 82 -6.33 7.28 6.35
N LEU A 83 -5.80 6.50 7.30
CA LEU A 83 -5.07 7.04 8.44
C LEU A 83 -3.85 7.85 7.96
N LEU A 84 -3.03 7.31 7.05
CA LEU A 84 -1.87 8.01 6.48
C LEU A 84 -2.29 9.31 5.77
N SER A 85 -3.31 9.25 4.91
CA SER A 85 -3.84 10.40 4.19
C SER A 85 -4.25 11.54 5.13
N ARG A 86 -4.93 11.19 6.24
CA ARG A 86 -5.32 12.14 7.27
C ARG A 86 -4.11 12.69 8.03
N GLN A 87 -3.16 11.84 8.40
CA GLN A 87 -1.91 12.27 9.05
C GLN A 87 -1.17 13.29 8.18
N VAL A 88 -0.99 13.00 6.89
CA VAL A 88 -0.38 13.91 5.91
C VAL A 88 -1.14 15.23 5.84
N SER A 89 -2.48 15.18 5.76
CA SER A 89 -3.34 16.38 5.72
C SER A 89 -3.17 17.27 6.96
N LEU A 90 -3.02 16.69 8.15
CA LEU A 90 -2.78 17.41 9.39
C LEU A 90 -1.35 17.97 9.45
N ALA A 91 -0.34 17.21 9.03
CA ALA A 91 1.06 17.61 9.02
C ALA A 91 1.37 18.75 8.03
N LEU A 92 0.61 18.84 6.92
CA LEU A 92 0.68 19.99 6.01
C LEU A 92 0.32 21.31 6.72
N ARG A 93 -0.61 21.25 7.69
CA ARG A 93 -1.11 22.43 8.41
C ARG A 93 -0.37 22.69 9.72
N SER A 94 0.21 21.67 10.35
CA SER A 94 0.78 21.77 11.69
C SER A 94 2.17 21.13 11.80
N PRO A 95 3.22 21.92 12.15
CA PRO A 95 4.54 21.38 12.44
C PRO A 95 4.56 20.38 13.62
N ALA A 96 3.62 20.52 14.57
CA ALA A 96 3.51 19.57 15.68
C ALA A 96 3.11 18.18 15.18
N TYR A 97 2.12 18.10 14.28
CA TYR A 97 1.69 16.85 13.65
C TYR A 97 2.80 16.25 12.78
N LEU A 98 3.53 17.07 12.03
CA LEU A 98 4.69 16.63 11.25
C LEU A 98 5.73 15.92 12.13
N LYS A 99 6.06 16.51 13.29
CA LYS A 99 6.99 15.92 14.27
C LYS A 99 6.43 14.63 14.89
N GLN A 100 5.15 14.59 15.24
CA GLN A 100 4.51 13.39 15.80
C GLN A 100 4.50 12.22 14.80
N MET A 101 4.29 12.49 13.50
CA MET A 101 4.41 11.49 12.44
C MET A 101 5.82 10.95 12.26
N GLY A 102 6.84 11.62 12.83
CA GLY A 102 8.25 11.27 12.65
C GLY A 102 8.85 11.73 11.32
N VAL A 103 8.26 12.76 10.68
CA VAL A 103 8.73 13.27 9.39
C VAL A 103 9.56 14.54 9.60
N GLU A 104 10.73 14.61 8.98
CA GLU A 104 11.71 15.68 9.25
C GLU A 104 11.36 17.01 8.57
N ASP A 105 10.64 16.97 7.45
CA ASP A 105 10.28 18.14 6.66
C ASP A 105 9.00 17.92 5.84
N ARG A 106 8.26 19.00 5.59
CA ARG A 106 6.97 18.97 4.87
C ARG A 106 7.06 18.39 3.46
N PRO A 107 8.07 18.69 2.62
CA PRO A 107 8.16 18.10 1.29
C PRO A 107 8.26 16.57 1.30
N LEU A 108 8.81 15.98 2.36
CA LEU A 108 8.94 14.52 2.49
C LEU A 108 7.59 13.82 2.67
N LEU A 109 6.52 14.55 3.00
CA LEU A 109 5.18 13.99 3.07
C LEU A 109 4.71 13.44 1.71
N LEU A 110 5.15 14.04 0.59
CA LEU A 110 4.74 13.62 -0.75
C LEU A 110 5.21 12.19 -1.11
N PRO A 111 6.52 11.88 -1.09
CA PRO A 111 6.97 10.52 -1.38
C PRO A 111 6.46 9.48 -0.36
N ILE A 112 6.30 9.86 0.91
CA ILE A 112 5.71 8.99 1.94
C ILE A 112 4.25 8.67 1.61
N PHE A 113 3.47 9.69 1.22
CA PHE A 113 2.07 9.53 0.84
C PHE A 113 1.92 8.69 -0.43
N ASN A 114 2.76 8.94 -1.44
CA ASN A 114 2.78 8.18 -2.69
C ASN A 114 3.11 6.71 -2.44
N TYR A 115 4.12 6.42 -1.61
CA TYR A 115 4.45 5.04 -1.23
C TYR A 115 3.27 4.32 -0.56
N GLY A 116 2.60 4.99 0.39
CA GLY A 116 1.38 4.44 1.00
C GLY A 116 0.24 4.21 0.00
N LYS A 117 0.02 5.12 -0.95
CA LYS A 117 -0.96 4.93 -2.03
C LYS A 117 -0.58 3.75 -2.94
N THR A 118 0.70 3.58 -3.23
CA THR A 118 1.19 2.45 -4.01
C THR A 118 0.90 1.13 -3.30
N LEU A 119 1.11 1.03 -1.99
CA LEU A 119 0.76 -0.17 -1.20
C LEU A 119 -0.74 -0.49 -1.24
N GLU A 120 -1.62 0.52 -1.14
CA GLU A 120 -3.07 0.32 -1.28
C GLU A 120 -3.45 -0.15 -2.69
N ARG A 121 -2.86 0.44 -3.74
CA ARG A 121 -3.07 -0.01 -5.12
C ARG A 121 -2.56 -1.44 -5.35
N VAL A 122 -1.51 -1.87 -4.66
CA VAL A 122 -1.08 -3.28 -4.69
C VAL A 122 -2.18 -4.14 -4.08
N GLY A 123 -2.73 -3.77 -2.93
CA GLY A 123 -3.88 -4.42 -2.30
C GLY A 123 -5.05 -4.64 -3.26
N ASP A 124 -5.49 -3.57 -3.94
CA ASP A 124 -6.54 -3.62 -4.97
C ASP A 124 -6.24 -4.66 -6.08
N VAL A 125 -4.99 -4.69 -6.55
CA VAL A 125 -4.56 -5.66 -7.59
C VAL A 125 -4.56 -7.08 -7.04
N LEU A 126 -4.18 -7.30 -5.78
CA LEU A 126 -4.24 -8.62 -5.13
C LEU A 126 -5.69 -9.10 -4.96
N VAL A 127 -6.64 -8.20 -4.67
CA VAL A 127 -8.08 -8.51 -4.71
C VAL A 127 -8.52 -8.91 -6.12
N GLY A 128 -8.04 -8.20 -7.14
CA GLY A 128 -8.25 -8.56 -8.55
C GLY A 128 -7.73 -9.96 -8.87
N LEU A 129 -6.54 -10.31 -8.38
CA LEU A 129 -5.97 -11.65 -8.50
C LEU A 129 -6.84 -12.68 -7.78
N ALA A 130 -7.23 -12.44 -6.52
CA ALA A 130 -8.06 -13.38 -5.76
C ALA A 130 -9.40 -13.66 -6.44
N ARG A 131 -10.08 -12.62 -6.94
CA ARG A 131 -11.35 -12.77 -7.68
C ARG A 131 -11.15 -13.51 -9.01
N THR A 132 -10.05 -13.26 -9.71
CA THR A 132 -9.72 -14.01 -10.93
C THR A 132 -9.41 -15.47 -10.61
N ALA A 133 -8.70 -15.72 -9.51
CA ALA A 133 -8.32 -17.04 -9.02
C ALA A 133 -9.55 -17.95 -8.79
N ALA A 134 -10.64 -17.36 -8.28
CA ALA A 134 -11.88 -18.08 -8.03
C ALA A 134 -12.50 -18.72 -9.29
N HIS A 135 -12.16 -18.21 -10.48
CA HIS A 135 -12.68 -18.69 -11.77
C HIS A 135 -11.61 -19.30 -12.67
N GLN A 136 -10.34 -18.95 -12.46
CA GLN A 136 -9.22 -19.36 -13.28
C GLN A 136 -8.04 -19.75 -12.38
N ARG A 137 -7.48 -20.95 -12.61
CA ARG A 137 -6.31 -21.40 -11.85
C ARG A 137 -5.12 -20.48 -12.08
N ILE A 138 -4.54 -19.98 -10.99
CA ILE A 138 -3.32 -19.19 -11.01
C ILE A 138 -2.11 -20.10 -10.83
N LYS A 139 -1.04 -19.84 -11.60
CA LYS A 139 0.24 -20.55 -11.49
C LYS A 139 1.04 -20.01 -10.31
N VAL A 140 1.69 -20.91 -9.56
CA VAL A 140 2.54 -20.55 -8.41
C VAL A 140 3.65 -19.59 -8.83
N GLU A 141 4.23 -19.79 -10.02
CA GLU A 141 5.29 -18.94 -10.57
C GLU A 141 4.82 -17.49 -10.76
N ALA A 142 3.55 -17.28 -11.13
CA ALA A 142 2.99 -15.95 -11.31
C ALA A 142 2.90 -15.19 -9.98
N ILE A 143 2.41 -15.86 -8.92
CA ILE A 143 2.35 -15.27 -7.58
C ILE A 143 3.75 -15.02 -7.02
N GLU A 144 4.70 -15.93 -7.26
CA GLU A 144 6.09 -15.75 -6.85
C GLU A 144 6.73 -14.53 -7.52
N THR A 145 6.45 -14.27 -8.79
CA THR A 145 6.87 -13.03 -9.46
C THR A 145 6.31 -11.78 -8.79
N ALA A 146 5.01 -11.75 -8.49
CA ALA A 146 4.39 -10.63 -7.78
C ALA A 146 4.99 -10.43 -6.39
N ARG A 147 5.22 -11.52 -5.64
CA ARG A 147 5.84 -11.47 -4.30
C ARG A 147 7.26 -10.91 -4.37
N ARG A 148 8.08 -11.42 -5.28
CA ARG A 148 9.46 -10.92 -5.50
C ARG A 148 9.47 -9.44 -5.87
N ALA A 149 8.51 -9.00 -6.70
CA ALA A 149 8.39 -7.60 -7.09
C ALA A 149 8.09 -6.71 -5.87
N VAL A 150 7.04 -7.03 -5.10
CA VAL A 150 6.66 -6.26 -3.90
C VAL A 150 7.80 -6.22 -2.89
N GLU A 151 8.41 -7.36 -2.58
CA GLU A 151 9.55 -7.40 -1.66
C GLU A 151 10.74 -6.57 -2.16
N ALA A 152 11.03 -6.58 -3.47
CA ALA A 152 12.08 -5.76 -4.05
C ALA A 152 11.73 -4.25 -3.98
N GLY A 153 10.48 -3.88 -4.25
CA GLY A 153 9.98 -2.51 -4.13
C GLY A 153 10.08 -1.98 -2.69
N ILE A 154 9.64 -2.77 -1.70
CA ILE A 154 9.76 -2.44 -0.26
C ILE A 154 11.24 -2.27 0.12
N ARG A 155 12.10 -3.23 -0.25
CA ARG A 155 13.55 -3.12 0.04
C ARG A 155 14.18 -1.88 -0.61
N ALA A 156 13.83 -1.58 -1.86
CA ALA A 156 14.30 -0.39 -2.55
C ALA A 156 13.84 0.88 -1.84
N PHE A 157 12.60 0.93 -1.36
CA PHE A 157 12.07 2.07 -0.62
C PHE A 157 12.83 2.33 0.70
N HIS A 158 13.04 1.29 1.50
CA HIS A 158 13.69 1.45 2.80
C HIS A 158 15.20 1.70 2.67
N LEU A 159 15.91 0.87 1.91
CA LEU A 159 17.37 0.90 1.86
C LEU A 159 17.90 1.98 0.90
N GLY A 160 17.32 2.08 -0.30
CA GLY A 160 17.78 2.96 -1.38
C GLY A 160 19.20 2.66 -1.89
N ASP A 161 19.76 1.49 -1.55
CA ASP A 161 21.05 1.06 -2.06
C ASP A 161 20.97 0.62 -3.53
N GLU A 162 22.11 0.69 -4.23
CA GLU A 162 22.19 0.39 -5.65
C GLU A 162 21.78 -1.05 -6.00
N ALA A 163 21.98 -2.02 -5.10
CA ALA A 163 21.61 -3.40 -5.36
C ALA A 163 20.08 -3.57 -5.33
N SER A 164 19.41 -2.98 -4.33
CA SER A 164 17.94 -2.98 -4.24
C SER A 164 17.30 -2.26 -5.43
N LYS A 165 17.84 -1.10 -5.83
CA LYS A 165 17.39 -0.33 -7.01
C LYS A 165 17.51 -1.14 -8.30
N ARG A 166 18.67 -1.77 -8.54
CA ARG A 166 18.90 -2.61 -9.73
C ARG A 166 18.00 -3.84 -9.74
N SER A 167 17.75 -4.45 -8.58
CA SER A 167 16.91 -5.64 -8.48
C SER A 167 15.50 -5.41 -9.01
N ILE A 168 14.85 -4.30 -8.63
CA ILE A 168 13.48 -4.02 -9.10
C ILE A 168 13.46 -3.61 -10.58
N VAL A 169 14.42 -2.82 -11.04
CA VAL A 169 14.54 -2.43 -12.47
C VAL A 169 14.78 -3.67 -13.35
N SER A 170 15.62 -4.60 -12.90
CA SER A 170 15.87 -5.85 -13.60
C SER A 170 14.60 -6.71 -13.68
N LEU A 171 13.87 -6.85 -12.57
CA LEU A 171 12.62 -7.63 -12.54
C LEU A 171 11.56 -7.02 -13.45
N TYR A 172 11.40 -5.70 -13.42
CA TYR A 172 10.52 -4.97 -14.33
C TYR A 172 10.86 -5.24 -15.80
N THR A 173 12.14 -5.06 -16.15
CA THR A 173 12.62 -5.26 -17.53
C THR A 173 12.44 -6.70 -17.99
N GLU A 174 12.78 -7.67 -17.14
CA GLU A 174 12.60 -9.09 -17.41
C GLU A 174 11.11 -9.41 -17.66
N TYR A 175 10.22 -8.92 -16.80
CA TYR A 175 8.79 -9.19 -16.89
C TYR A 175 8.17 -8.68 -18.20
N PHE A 176 8.47 -7.42 -18.54
CA PHE A 176 7.90 -6.72 -19.70
C PHE A 176 8.67 -6.97 -21.01
N SER A 177 9.75 -7.75 -21.00
CA SER A 177 10.47 -8.16 -22.22
C SER A 177 9.72 -9.20 -23.07
N THR A 178 8.64 -9.77 -22.53
CA THR A 178 7.85 -10.83 -23.16
C THR A 178 6.39 -10.41 -23.29
N THR A 179 5.74 -10.79 -24.38
CA THR A 179 4.31 -10.55 -24.57
C THR A 179 3.50 -11.38 -23.56
N ARG A 180 2.46 -10.76 -23.00
CA ARG A 180 1.56 -11.32 -21.99
C ARG A 180 0.13 -11.13 -22.46
N ASP A 181 -0.66 -12.20 -22.47
CA ASP A 181 -1.98 -12.21 -23.10
C ASP A 181 -3.12 -12.52 -22.12
N SER A 182 -2.81 -13.04 -20.92
CA SER A 182 -3.83 -13.38 -19.93
C SER A 182 -4.09 -12.26 -18.92
N LEU A 183 -5.32 -12.17 -18.43
CA LEU A 183 -5.70 -11.23 -17.36
C LEU A 183 -4.80 -11.39 -16.12
N ILE A 184 -4.48 -12.63 -15.73
CA ILE A 184 -3.58 -12.91 -14.61
C ILE A 184 -2.22 -12.27 -14.86
N GLU A 185 -1.63 -12.45 -16.04
CA GLU A 185 -0.34 -11.84 -16.37
C GLU A 185 -0.42 -10.31 -16.36
N HIS A 186 -1.49 -9.70 -16.87
CA HIS A 186 -1.66 -8.25 -16.76
C HIS A 186 -1.75 -7.78 -15.29
N LEU A 187 -2.44 -8.51 -14.42
CA LEU A 187 -2.51 -8.20 -12.99
C LEU A 187 -1.15 -8.35 -12.32
N ILE A 188 -0.38 -9.40 -12.63
CA ILE A 188 1.00 -9.53 -12.15
C ILE A 188 1.88 -8.38 -12.66
N GLY A 189 1.74 -8.00 -13.94
CA GLY A 189 2.40 -6.84 -14.52
C GLY A 189 2.07 -5.54 -13.77
N ASN A 190 0.82 -5.34 -13.36
CA ASN A 190 0.44 -4.20 -12.53
C ASN A 190 1.16 -4.22 -11.18
N VAL A 191 1.29 -5.37 -10.51
CA VAL A 191 2.08 -5.49 -9.27
C VAL A 191 3.54 -5.13 -9.52
N VAL A 192 4.12 -5.60 -10.63
CA VAL A 192 5.51 -5.31 -11.01
C VAL A 192 5.73 -3.80 -11.25
N SER A 193 4.81 -3.15 -11.97
CA SER A 193 4.85 -1.71 -12.20
C SER A 193 4.70 -0.92 -10.89
N LEU A 194 3.74 -1.30 -10.04
CA LEU A 194 3.57 -0.65 -8.72
C LEU A 194 4.80 -0.82 -7.84
N ALA A 195 5.48 -1.96 -7.89
CA ALA A 195 6.74 -2.14 -7.18
C ALA A 195 7.85 -1.22 -7.71
N LEU A 196 7.83 -0.84 -9.00
CA LEU A 196 8.69 0.20 -9.54
C LEU A 196 8.30 1.60 -9.01
N ASP A 197 7.00 1.91 -8.90
CA ASP A 197 6.52 3.18 -8.29
C ASP A 197 7.02 3.35 -6.83
N MET A 198 7.26 2.24 -6.10
CA MET A 198 7.89 2.29 -4.77
C MET A 198 9.35 2.79 -4.84
N LEU A 199 10.09 2.40 -5.87
CA LEU A 199 11.42 2.94 -6.14
C LEU A 199 11.36 4.43 -6.52
N GLU A 200 10.38 4.84 -7.32
CA GLU A 200 10.21 6.26 -7.68
C GLU A 200 10.00 7.12 -6.43
N SER A 201 9.13 6.66 -5.52
CA SER A 201 8.91 7.30 -4.21
C SER A 201 10.20 7.43 -3.40
N ARG A 202 11.12 6.46 -3.49
CA ARG A 202 12.44 6.55 -2.86
C ARG A 202 13.34 7.58 -3.51
N VAL A 203 13.40 7.61 -4.84
CA VAL A 203 14.22 8.57 -5.58
C VAL A 203 13.79 10.00 -5.23
N GLU A 204 12.49 10.26 -5.21
CA GLU A 204 11.94 11.55 -4.76
C GLU A 204 12.37 11.91 -3.33
N LEU A 205 12.29 10.94 -2.41
CA LEU A 205 12.69 11.12 -1.02
C LEU A 205 14.19 11.45 -0.88
N GLU A 206 15.06 10.84 -1.68
CA GLU A 206 16.50 11.13 -1.71
C GLU A 206 16.80 12.52 -2.28
N VAL A 207 16.12 12.91 -3.36
CA VAL A 207 16.24 14.25 -3.98
C VAL A 207 15.85 15.33 -2.99
N LEU A 208 14.73 15.17 -2.28
CA LEU A 208 14.25 16.15 -1.31
C LEU A 208 15.15 16.23 -0.06
N ARG A 209 15.75 15.12 0.36
CA ARG A 209 16.73 15.10 1.46
C ARG A 209 18.07 15.74 1.07
N THR A 210 18.52 15.60 -0.17
CA THR A 210 19.78 16.16 -0.67
C THR A 210 19.67 17.64 -1.01
N GLY A 211 18.56 18.09 -1.59
CA GLY A 211 18.29 19.52 -1.84
C GLY A 211 18.32 20.38 -0.57
N ARG A 212 18.10 19.77 0.60
CA ARG A 212 18.27 20.41 1.91
C ARG A 212 19.73 20.71 2.27
N LYS A 213 20.68 19.87 1.85
CA LYS A 213 22.12 20.06 2.15
C LYS A 213 22.74 21.19 1.33
N SER A 214 22.18 21.54 0.18
CA SER A 214 22.65 22.63 -0.68
C SER A 214 22.11 24.02 -0.31
N LEU A 215 21.10 24.09 0.56
CA LEU A 215 20.43 25.32 0.98
C LEU A 215 20.78 25.77 2.41
N ARG A 216 21.74 25.08 3.05
CA ARG A 216 22.33 25.44 4.35
C ARG A 216 23.81 25.70 4.16
#